data_AF-C5RAQ0-F1
#
_entry.id   AF-C5RAQ0-F1
#
_cell.length_a   1.000
_cell.length_b   1.000
_cell.length_c   1.000
_cell.angle_alpha   90.00
_cell.angle_beta   90.00
_cell.angle_gamma   90.00
#
_symmetry.space_group_name_H-M   'P 1'
#
loop_
_entity.id
_entity.type
_entity.pdbx_description
1 polymer ?
#
loop_
_entity_poly.entity_id
_entity_poly.type
_entity_poly.pdbx_seq_one_letter_code
_entity_poly.pdbx_strand_id
1 'polypeptide(L)'
;MQNTEIETYWQEFCRVSHLDPSTPYSAWAYGYTVELANELAELTVTGVKTATTSAAELYELGEPKPYVGEYNIILNGDEQPVCITQTTVVETIPYNLVSAEHAYHEGEGDRSLSY
;
A
#
# COMPACT_ATOMS: atom_id res chain seq x y z
N MET A 1 -15.08 10.32 -12.83
CA MET A 1 -14.81 9.47 -14.02
C MET A 1 -13.90 8.38 -13.49
N GLN A 2 -14.32 7.12 -13.56
CA GLN A 2 -13.45 6.01 -13.14
C GLN A 2 -12.18 6.04 -13.98
N ASN A 3 -11.02 5.98 -13.32
CA ASN A 3 -9.73 5.94 -13.99
C ASN A 3 -9.64 4.58 -14.72
N THR A 4 -9.84 4.60 -16.04
CA THR A 4 -9.93 3.41 -16.90
C THR A 4 -8.66 2.55 -16.87
N GLU A 5 -7.52 3.14 -16.53
CA GLU A 5 -6.24 2.42 -16.43
C GLU A 5 -6.22 1.52 -15.18
N ILE A 6 -6.69 2.02 -14.04
CA ILE A 6 -6.79 1.26 -12.78
C ILE A 6 -7.73 0.06 -12.95
N GLU A 7 -8.89 0.26 -13.57
CA GLU A 7 -9.85 -0.83 -13.81
C GLU A 7 -9.28 -1.90 -14.74
N THR A 8 -8.59 -1.49 -15.80
CA THR A 8 -7.94 -2.42 -16.73
C THR A 8 -6.84 -3.22 -16.03
N TYR A 9 -6.04 -2.56 -15.19
CA TYR A 9 -4.98 -3.19 -14.41
C TYR A 9 -5.55 -4.23 -13.43
N TRP A 10 -6.63 -3.89 -12.73
CA TRP A 10 -7.35 -4.79 -11.83
C TRP A 10 -7.93 -6.01 -12.56
N GLN A 11 -8.59 -5.79 -13.70
CA GLN A 11 -9.19 -6.87 -14.48
C GLN A 11 -8.13 -7.85 -14.98
N GLU A 12 -6.98 -7.34 -15.44
CA GLU A 12 -5.88 -8.18 -15.89
C GLU A 12 -5.30 -9.00 -14.73
N PHE A 13 -5.10 -8.39 -13.56
CA PHE A 13 -4.70 -9.11 -12.36
C PHE A 13 -5.70 -10.21 -11.99
N CYS A 14 -7.00 -9.91 -11.95
CA CYS A 14 -8.03 -10.89 -11.65
C CYS A 14 -8.02 -12.05 -12.65
N ARG A 15 -7.82 -11.76 -13.93
CA ARG A 15 -7.74 -12.77 -15.00
C ARG A 15 -6.58 -13.73 -14.79
N VAL A 16 -5.37 -13.22 -14.46
CA VAL A 16 -4.17 -14.05 -14.30
C VAL A 16 -4.11 -14.77 -12.94
N SER A 17 -4.68 -14.18 -11.90
CA SER A 17 -4.73 -14.75 -10.54
C SER A 17 -5.96 -15.63 -10.29
N HIS A 18 -6.90 -15.67 -11.23
CA HIS A 18 -8.20 -16.33 -11.09
C HIS A 18 -9.04 -15.78 -9.93
N LEU A 19 -8.95 -14.48 -9.68
CA LEU A 19 -9.76 -13.76 -8.69
C LEU A 19 -11.08 -13.26 -9.33
N ASP A 20 -12.14 -13.18 -8.54
CA ASP A 20 -13.40 -12.56 -8.97
C ASP A 20 -13.18 -11.05 -9.17
N PRO A 21 -13.45 -10.48 -10.37
CA PRO A 21 -13.29 -9.04 -10.62
C PRO A 21 -14.14 -8.14 -9.72
N SER A 22 -15.20 -8.67 -9.08
CA SER A 22 -16.02 -7.95 -8.10
C SER A 22 -15.41 -7.91 -6.70
N THR A 23 -14.28 -8.61 -6.48
CA THR A 23 -13.53 -8.54 -5.22
C THR A 23 -13.15 -7.08 -4.93
N PRO A 24 -13.45 -6.56 -3.72
CA PRO A 24 -13.11 -5.18 -3.36
C PRO A 24 -11.60 -4.93 -3.41
N TYR A 25 -11.22 -3.75 -3.89
CA TYR A 25 -9.86 -3.25 -3.86
C TYR A 25 -9.85 -1.74 -3.63
N SER A 26 -8.72 -1.24 -3.15
CA SER A 26 -8.43 0.19 -3.02
C SER A 26 -7.31 0.57 -3.99
N ALA A 27 -7.27 1.80 -4.48
CA ALA A 27 -6.18 2.31 -5.31
C ALA A 27 -5.68 3.64 -4.75
N TRP A 28 -4.39 3.71 -4.44
CA TRP A 28 -3.80 4.86 -3.74
C TRP A 28 -2.29 4.95 -3.96
N ALA A 29 -1.74 6.15 -3.76
CA ALA A 29 -0.30 6.43 -3.81
C ALA A 29 0.24 6.64 -2.40
N TYR A 30 1.50 6.26 -2.18
CA TYR A 30 2.19 6.60 -0.93
C TYR A 30 2.57 8.08 -0.86
N GLY A 31 2.80 8.57 0.36
CA GLY A 31 3.36 9.89 0.59
C GLY A 31 2.43 11.03 0.14
N TYR A 32 3.00 12.23 0.07
CA TYR A 32 2.25 13.47 -0.23
C TYR A 32 2.89 14.29 -1.37
N THR A 33 3.97 13.79 -1.98
CA THR A 33 4.60 14.38 -3.18
C THR A 33 4.77 13.32 -4.27
N VAL A 34 4.90 13.77 -5.51
CA VAL A 34 5.13 12.92 -6.69
C VAL A 34 6.41 12.10 -6.53
N GLU A 35 7.49 12.73 -6.04
CA GLU A 35 8.78 12.08 -5.83
C GLU A 35 8.69 10.97 -4.78
N LEU A 36 8.02 11.25 -3.66
CA LEU A 36 7.87 10.28 -2.57
C LEU A 36 6.96 9.12 -2.99
N ALA A 37 5.88 9.40 -3.73
CA ALA A 37 5.02 8.36 -4.29
C ALA A 37 5.81 7.43 -5.23
N ASN A 38 6.64 8.00 -6.12
CA ASN A 38 7.50 7.23 -7.02
C ASN A 38 8.52 6.36 -6.26
N GLU A 39 9.23 6.95 -5.28
CA GLU A 39 10.23 6.25 -4.49
C GLU A 39 9.62 5.05 -3.73
N LEU A 40 8.54 5.29 -3.00
CA LEU A 40 7.91 4.26 -2.17
C LEU A 40 7.23 3.18 -3.00
N ALA A 41 6.63 3.55 -4.13
CA ALA A 41 6.04 2.58 -5.04
C ALA A 41 7.10 1.65 -5.65
N GLU A 42 8.29 2.17 -6.01
CA GLU A 42 9.40 1.35 -6.50
C GLU A 42 9.92 0.38 -5.42
N LEU A 43 10.01 0.82 -4.15
CA LEU A 43 10.37 -0.08 -3.05
C LEU A 43 9.36 -1.22 -2.88
N THR A 44 8.07 -0.96 -3.08
CA THR A 44 7.03 -2.00 -3.04
C THR A 44 7.13 -2.94 -4.24
N VAL A 45 7.31 -2.40 -5.45
CA VAL A 45 7.46 -3.19 -6.69
C VAL A 45 8.66 -4.15 -6.61
N THR A 46 9.78 -3.67 -6.05
CA THR A 46 11.00 -4.48 -5.89
C THR A 46 10.97 -5.40 -4.66
N GLY A 47 9.91 -5.36 -3.87
CA GLY A 47 9.73 -6.21 -2.68
C GLY A 47 10.59 -5.81 -1.48
N VAL A 48 11.18 -4.62 -1.50
CA VAL A 48 11.93 -4.06 -0.36
C VAL A 48 10.98 -3.54 0.72
N LYS A 49 9.95 -2.80 0.31
CA LYS A 49 8.85 -2.35 1.17
C LYS A 49 7.75 -3.40 1.15
N THR A 50 7.45 -3.96 2.32
CA THR A 50 6.40 -4.96 2.53
C THR A 50 5.50 -4.62 3.73
N ALA A 51 5.69 -3.45 4.35
CA ALA A 51 4.84 -2.90 5.39
C ALA A 51 4.54 -1.43 5.12
N THR A 52 3.48 -0.92 5.75
CA THR A 52 3.07 0.48 5.72
C THR A 52 2.33 0.81 7.02
N THR A 53 2.30 2.09 7.40
CA THR A 53 1.62 2.56 8.61
C THR A 53 0.82 3.83 8.33
N SER A 54 -0.27 4.00 9.07
CA SER A 54 -1.02 5.26 9.15
C SER A 54 -1.51 5.50 10.57
N ALA A 55 -1.84 6.75 10.89
CA ALA A 55 -2.32 7.13 12.21
C ALA A 55 -3.70 6.52 12.48
N ALA A 56 -3.88 5.94 13.68
CA ALA A 56 -5.13 5.29 14.06
C ALA A 56 -6.31 6.27 14.14
N GLU A 57 -6.02 7.53 14.46
CA GLU A 57 -6.99 8.62 14.56
C GLU A 57 -7.70 8.92 13.23
N LEU A 58 -7.07 8.63 12.08
CA LEU A 58 -7.69 8.83 10.77
C LEU A 58 -8.95 7.98 10.60
N TYR A 59 -8.96 6.78 11.17
CA TYR A 59 -10.12 5.88 11.12
C TYR A 59 -11.26 6.34 12.04
N GLU A 60 -10.93 7.02 13.13
CA GLU A 60 -11.93 7.66 14.01
C GLU A 60 -12.61 8.85 13.31
N LEU A 61 -11.89 9.50 12.39
CA LEU A 61 -12.39 10.56 11.53
C LEU A 61 -13.18 10.06 10.31
N GLY A 62 -13.32 8.74 10.16
CA GLY A 62 -14.18 8.12 9.16
C GLY A 62 -13.46 7.50 7.97
N GLU A 63 -12.13 7.47 7.94
CA GLU A 63 -11.40 6.68 6.95
C GLU A 63 -11.66 5.17 7.15
N PRO A 64 -11.73 4.38 6.07
CA PRO A 64 -11.89 2.94 6.19
C PRO A 64 -10.65 2.33 6.86
N LYS A 65 -10.86 1.53 7.90
CA LYS A 65 -9.79 0.78 8.54
C LYS A 65 -9.31 -0.36 7.60
N PRO A 66 -8.00 -0.57 7.43
CA PRO A 66 -7.48 -1.68 6.64
C PRO A 66 -7.85 -3.02 7.28
N TYR A 67 -7.94 -4.06 6.44
CA TYR A 67 -8.27 -5.41 6.88
C TYR A 67 -7.43 -6.47 6.17
N VAL A 68 -7.25 -7.61 6.84
CA VAL A 68 -6.55 -8.76 6.27
C VAL A 68 -7.32 -9.29 5.06
N GLY A 69 -6.62 -9.48 3.95
CA GLY A 69 -7.16 -9.90 2.66
C GLY A 69 -7.50 -8.74 1.71
N GLU A 70 -7.43 -7.48 2.19
CA GLU A 70 -7.61 -6.30 1.34
C GLU A 70 -6.58 -6.26 0.22
N TYR A 71 -7.05 -6.03 -1.01
CA TYR A 71 -6.20 -5.77 -2.16
C TYR A 71 -6.00 -4.27 -2.38
N ASN A 72 -4.76 -3.88 -2.65
CA ASN A 72 -4.38 -2.50 -2.89
C ASN A 72 -3.63 -2.39 -4.22
N ILE A 73 -4.11 -1.54 -5.13
CA ILE A 73 -3.36 -1.08 -6.28
C ILE A 73 -2.51 0.10 -5.83
N ILE A 74 -1.19 -0.05 -5.93
CA ILE A 74 -0.25 1.02 -5.64
C ILE A 74 -0.06 1.87 -6.88
N LEU A 75 -0.24 3.18 -6.73
CA LEU A 75 -0.03 4.17 -7.76
C LEU A 75 1.33 4.86 -7.60
N ASN A 76 1.94 5.22 -8.73
CA ASN A 76 3.12 6.09 -8.76
C ASN A 76 2.70 7.58 -8.61
N GLY A 77 3.67 8.49 -8.65
CA GLY A 77 3.44 9.92 -8.54
C GLY A 77 2.67 10.56 -9.70
N ASP A 78 2.53 9.86 -10.83
CA ASP A 78 1.69 10.26 -11.97
C ASP A 78 0.29 9.60 -11.93
N GLU A 79 -0.09 9.02 -10.78
CA GLU A 79 -1.35 8.30 -10.54
C GLU A 79 -1.54 7.05 -11.41
N GLN A 80 -0.45 6.46 -11.93
CA GLN A 80 -0.48 5.24 -12.73
C GLN A 80 -0.28 3.99 -11.86
N PRO A 81 -1.03 2.90 -12.09
CA PRO A 81 -0.90 1.67 -11.33
C PRO A 81 0.42 0.95 -11.63
N VAL A 82 1.19 0.59 -10.60
CA VAL A 82 2.49 -0.07 -10.75
C VAL A 82 2.58 -1.47 -10.16
N CYS A 83 1.81 -1.76 -9.10
CA CYS A 83 1.68 -3.11 -8.56
C CYS A 83 0.39 -3.30 -7.77
N ILE A 84 0.08 -4.56 -7.46
CA ILE A 84 -1.00 -4.94 -6.55
C ILE A 84 -0.39 -5.65 -5.35
N THR A 85 -0.82 -5.27 -4.15
CA THR A 85 -0.47 -5.92 -2.89
C THR A 85 -1.71 -6.49 -2.23
N GLN A 86 -1.52 -7.46 -1.33
CA GLN A 86 -2.56 -7.97 -0.46
C GLN A 86 -2.13 -7.83 1.00
N THR A 87 -2.98 -7.22 1.82
CA THR A 87 -2.73 -7.07 3.26
C THR A 87 -2.82 -8.42 3.95
N THR A 88 -1.71 -8.93 4.50
CA THR A 88 -1.67 -10.23 5.18
C THR A 88 -1.82 -10.12 6.69
N VAL A 89 -1.45 -8.98 7.27
CA VAL A 89 -1.49 -8.70 8.71
C VAL A 89 -1.94 -7.26 8.92
N VAL A 90 -2.77 -7.03 9.95
CA VAL A 90 -3.13 -5.69 10.44
C VAL A 90 -2.99 -5.69 11.95
N GLU A 91 -2.25 -4.72 12.47
CA GLU A 91 -2.10 -4.49 13.90
C GLU A 91 -2.22 -3.00 14.24
N THR A 92 -2.44 -2.70 15.52
CA THR A 92 -2.45 -1.33 16.02
C THR A 92 -1.50 -1.28 17.20
N ILE A 93 -0.40 -0.57 17.03
CA ILE A 93 0.68 -0.47 18.02
C ILE A 93 0.93 1.00 18.39
N PRO A 94 1.26 1.30 19.65
CA PRO A 94 1.76 2.61 20.02
C PRO A 94 3.02 2.95 19.24
N TYR A 95 3.15 4.19 18.77
CA TYR A 95 4.29 4.63 17.96
C TYR A 95 5.66 4.34 18.62
N ASN A 96 5.76 4.54 19.94
CA ASN A 96 6.98 4.28 20.70
C ASN A 96 7.32 2.79 20.88
N LEU A 97 6.47 1.89 20.40
CA LEU A 97 6.65 0.44 20.41
C LEU A 97 6.83 -0.14 19.01
N VAL A 98 6.95 0.70 17.96
CA VAL A 98 7.33 0.24 16.62
C VAL A 98 8.66 -0.50 16.69
N SER A 99 8.68 -1.72 16.13
CA SER A 99 9.85 -2.58 16.16
C SER A 99 10.84 -2.25 15.04
N ALA A 100 12.11 -2.61 15.22
CA ALA A 100 13.09 -2.53 14.15
C ALA A 100 12.76 -3.46 12.96
N GLU A 101 12.02 -4.54 13.22
CA GLU A 101 11.52 -5.43 12.17
C GLU A 101 10.47 -4.73 11.30
N HIS A 102 9.52 -4.02 11.92
CA HIS A 102 8.53 -3.23 11.18
C HIS A 102 9.21 -2.13 10.35
N ALA A 103 10.15 -1.38 10.92
CA ALA A 103 10.93 -0.37 10.18
C ALA A 103 11.71 -0.99 9.00
N TYR A 104 12.28 -2.18 9.18
CA TYR A 104 12.98 -2.89 8.10
C TYR A 104 12.03 -3.28 6.94
N HIS A 105 10.78 -3.62 7.26
CA HIS A 105 9.73 -3.93 6.29
C HIS A 105 9.06 -2.69 5.68
N GLU A 106 9.05 -1.54 6.37
CA GLU A 106 8.71 -0.24 5.75
C GLU A 106 9.69 0.09 4.61
N GLY A 107 10.93 -0.41 4.70
CA GLY A 107 11.86 -0.49 3.56
C GLY A 107 12.53 0.84 3.17
N GLU A 108 12.20 1.92 3.86
CA GLU A 108 12.68 3.28 3.60
C GLU A 108 14.09 3.53 4.16
N GLY A 109 14.81 4.47 3.55
CA GLY A 109 16.13 4.89 4.03
C GLY A 109 17.16 3.77 4.11
N ASP A 110 17.83 3.66 5.27
CA ASP A 110 18.77 2.58 5.56
C ASP A 110 18.09 1.35 6.21
N ARG A 111 16.75 1.36 6.30
CA ARG A 111 15.90 0.31 6.88
C ARG A 111 16.15 0.06 8.36
N SER A 112 16.77 1.02 9.05
CA SER A 112 16.92 1.01 10.51
C SER A 112 15.74 1.69 11.19
N LEU A 113 15.54 1.40 12.47
CA LEU A 113 14.55 2.09 13.32
C LEU A 113 14.91 3.57 13.58
N SER A 114 16.16 3.97 13.33
CA SER A 114 16.70 5.30 13.68
C SER A 114 16.71 6.31 12.54
N TYR A 115 16.41 5.88 11.32
CA TYR A 115 16.29 6.73 10.14
C TYR A 115 15.02 7.59 10.21
#